data_AF-A0A2E1MUY5-F1
#
_entry.id   AF-A0A2E1MUY5-F1
#
_cell.length_a   1.000
_cell.length_b   1.000
_cell.length_c   1.000
_cell.angle_alpha   90.00
_cell.angle_beta   90.00
_cell.angle_gamma   90.00
#
_symmetry.space_group_name_H-M   'P 1'
#
loop_
_entity.id
_entity.type
_entity.pdbx_description
1 polymer ?
#
loop_
_entity_poly.entity_id
_entity_poly.type
_entity_poly.pdbx_seq_one_letter_code
_entity_poly.pdbx_strand_id
1 'polypeptide(L)'
;MVDDLIINIFGVDSQLSRGFIFGIVHVSIMLLGYYSGFSINRLLKIVSNGYVAGIIGAGIAHVLADLIAALLDSTMRPATFGIVIGGLLPLLLVPFLERVVIKSKHHVVIGDHEDVEKDLKSHRHKD
;
A
#
# COMPACT_ATOMS: atom_id res chain seq x y z
N MET A 1 27.55 -0.48 28.48
CA MET A 1 28.43 -1.62 28.81
C MET A 1 27.83 -2.97 28.42
N VAL A 2 26.58 -3.30 28.80
CA VAL A 2 25.90 -4.52 28.31
C VAL A 2 25.39 -4.33 26.87
N ASP A 3 24.90 -3.14 26.55
CA ASP A 3 24.42 -2.79 25.20
C ASP A 3 25.54 -2.84 24.15
N ASP A 4 26.76 -2.39 24.52
CA ASP A 4 27.93 -2.40 23.66
C ASP A 4 28.45 -3.83 23.36
N LEU A 5 28.22 -4.76 24.28
CA LEU A 5 28.63 -6.16 24.15
C LEU A 5 27.69 -6.93 23.21
N ILE A 6 26.39 -6.65 23.27
CA ILE A 6 25.39 -7.27 22.38
C ILE A 6 25.59 -6.81 20.93
N ILE A 7 25.90 -5.53 20.72
CA ILE A 7 26.14 -4.95 19.38
C ILE A 7 27.38 -5.57 18.72
N ASN A 8 28.48 -5.73 19.48
CA ASN A 8 29.73 -6.30 18.95
C ASN A 8 29.66 -7.82 18.71
N ILE A 9 28.89 -8.57 19.50
CA ILE A 9 28.79 -10.04 19.37
C ILE A 9 27.85 -10.45 18.22
N PHE A 10 26.74 -9.72 18.03
CA PHE A 10 25.75 -10.08 17.02
C PHE A 10 25.96 -9.39 15.68
N GLY A 11 26.88 -8.42 15.58
CA GLY A 11 27.20 -7.73 14.32
C GLY A 11 26.00 -7.04 13.67
N VAL A 12 24.92 -6.84 14.43
CA VAL A 12 23.75 -6.15 13.94
C VAL A 12 24.01 -4.67 14.16
N ASP A 13 24.59 -4.03 13.16
CA ASP A 13 24.62 -2.58 13.09
C ASP A 13 23.24 -2.06 13.50
N SER A 14 23.20 -1.09 14.41
CA SER A 14 21.93 -0.55 14.92
C SER A 14 20.98 -0.12 13.79
N GLN A 15 21.51 0.16 12.61
CA GLN A 15 20.77 0.48 11.40
C GLN A 15 20.12 -0.74 10.73
N LEU A 16 20.79 -1.90 10.70
CA LEU A 16 20.25 -3.15 10.14
C LEU A 16 19.09 -3.68 10.98
N SER A 17 19.23 -3.69 12.31
CA SER A 17 18.16 -4.09 13.23
C SER A 17 16.94 -3.17 13.13
N ARG A 18 17.17 -1.86 13.01
CA ARG A 18 16.09 -0.88 12.80
C ARG A 18 15.36 -1.10 11.48
N GLY A 19 16.10 -1.25 10.38
CA GLY A 19 15.52 -1.55 9.07
C GLY A 19 14.71 -2.85 9.06
N PHE A 20 15.17 -3.87 9.81
CA PHE A 20 14.44 -5.13 9.99
C PHE A 20 13.12 -4.94 10.73
N ILE A 21 13.10 -4.20 11.84
CA ILE A 21 11.88 -3.92 12.61
C ILE A 21 10.89 -3.12 11.76
N PHE A 22 11.36 -2.06 11.08
CA PHE A 22 10.53 -1.28 10.17
C PHE A 22 9.92 -2.18 9.09
N GLY A 23 10.73 -3.01 8.43
CA GLY A 23 10.28 -3.92 7.38
C GLY A 23 9.23 -4.92 7.85
N ILE A 24 9.42 -5.55 9.01
CA ILE A 24 8.43 -6.48 9.58
C ILE A 24 7.11 -5.77 9.85
N VAL A 25 7.16 -4.61 10.50
CA VAL A 25 5.94 -3.85 10.88
C VAL A 25 5.21 -3.37 9.64
N HIS A 26 5.92 -2.74 8.69
CA HIS A 26 5.37 -2.23 7.44
C HIS A 26 4.65 -3.34 6.65
N VAL A 27 5.35 -4.46 6.38
CA VAL A 27 4.78 -5.55 5.56
C VAL A 27 3.64 -6.25 6.30
N SER A 28 3.78 -6.45 7.62
CA SER A 28 2.76 -7.14 8.41
C SER A 28 1.45 -6.35 8.48
N ILE A 29 1.51 -5.03 8.67
CA ILE A 29 0.33 -4.17 8.65
C ILE A 29 -0.33 -4.19 7.27
N MET A 30 0.47 -4.11 6.21
CA MET A 30 -0.04 -4.17 4.83
C MET A 30 -0.74 -5.51 4.54
N LEU A 31 -0.13 -6.64 4.92
CA LEU A 31 -0.73 -7.97 4.77
C LEU A 31 -2.01 -8.10 5.58
N LEU A 32 -2.04 -7.62 6.82
CA LEU A 32 -3.26 -7.59 7.62
C LEU A 32 -4.35 -6.74 6.95
N GLY A 33 -3.99 -5.60 6.35
CA GLY A 33 -4.92 -4.79 5.55
C GLY A 33 -5.52 -5.56 4.38
N TYR A 34 -4.69 -6.30 3.62
CA TYR A 34 -5.16 -7.13 2.51
C TYR A 34 -6.06 -8.29 2.96
N TYR A 35 -5.67 -9.03 4.00
CA TYR A 35 -6.42 -10.19 4.47
C TYR A 35 -7.65 -9.85 5.30
N SER A 36 -7.64 -8.72 6.02
CA SER A 36 -8.81 -8.27 6.80
C SER A 36 -9.96 -7.77 5.92
N GLY A 37 -9.72 -7.57 4.62
CA GLY A 37 -10.73 -7.03 3.72
C GLY A 37 -11.10 -5.60 4.07
N PHE A 38 -10.22 -4.84 4.74
CA PHE A 38 -10.36 -3.40 4.95
C PHE A 38 -10.15 -2.66 3.62
N SER A 39 -11.10 -2.88 2.73
CA SER A 39 -11.12 -2.42 1.36
C SER A 39 -11.55 -0.95 1.40
N ILE A 40 -10.58 -0.04 1.52
CA ILE A 40 -10.79 1.37 1.16
C ILE A 40 -11.41 1.43 -0.25
N ASN A 41 -11.11 0.44 -1.10
CA ASN A 41 -11.78 0.15 -2.36
C ASN A 41 -13.31 0.11 -2.27
N ARG A 42 -13.91 -0.54 -1.26
CA ARG A 42 -15.37 -0.59 -1.08
C ARG A 42 -15.96 0.79 -0.79
N LEU A 43 -15.23 1.64 -0.07
CA LEU A 43 -15.59 3.02 0.25
C LEU A 43 -15.39 3.97 -0.95
N LEU A 44 -14.29 3.82 -1.69
CA LEU A 44 -13.93 4.62 -2.87
C LEU A 44 -14.73 4.22 -4.13
N LYS A 45 -15.20 2.98 -4.22
CA LYS A 45 -16.08 2.49 -5.31
C LYS A 45 -17.40 3.23 -5.40
N ILE A 46 -17.89 3.77 -4.28
CA ILE A 46 -19.12 4.56 -4.26
C ILE A 46 -18.95 5.86 -5.06
N VAL A 47 -17.70 6.32 -5.25
CA VAL A 47 -17.40 7.66 -5.77
C VAL A 47 -16.64 7.63 -7.12
N SER A 48 -16.09 6.49 -7.56
CA SER A 48 -15.24 6.43 -8.76
C SER A 48 -15.27 5.11 -9.55
N ASN A 49 -14.64 5.10 -10.74
CA ASN A 49 -14.44 3.91 -11.57
C ASN A 49 -13.64 2.85 -10.76
N GLY A 50 -14.15 1.61 -10.67
CA GLY A 50 -13.66 0.58 -9.75
C GLY A 50 -12.15 0.30 -9.84
N TYR A 51 -11.57 0.44 -11.05
CA TYR A 51 -10.13 0.31 -11.28
C TYR A 51 -9.31 1.47 -10.67
N VAL A 52 -9.75 2.72 -10.87
CA VAL A 52 -9.09 3.91 -10.32
C VAL A 52 -9.24 3.93 -8.80
N ALA A 53 -10.41 3.53 -8.29
CA ALA A 53 -10.62 3.28 -6.86
C ALA A 53 -9.59 2.28 -6.33
N GLY A 54 -9.37 1.18 -7.06
CA GLY A 54 -8.33 0.17 -6.86
C GLY A 54 -6.96 0.74 -6.54
N ILE A 55 -6.42 1.49 -7.50
CA ILE A 55 -5.06 2.04 -7.40
C ILE A 55 -4.97 3.05 -6.26
N ILE A 56 -5.95 3.95 -6.12
CA ILE A 56 -5.95 4.95 -5.05
C ILE A 56 -6.06 4.26 -3.67
N GLY A 57 -6.94 3.27 -3.53
CA GLY A 57 -7.13 2.51 -2.30
C GLY A 57 -5.86 1.75 -1.88
N ALA A 58 -5.20 1.08 -2.81
CA ALA A 58 -3.92 0.41 -2.56
C ALA A 58 -2.83 1.41 -2.16
N GLY A 59 -2.76 2.56 -2.86
CA GLY A 59 -1.83 3.63 -2.54
C GLY A 59 -2.02 4.21 -1.13
N ILE A 60 -3.26 4.51 -0.75
CA ILE A 60 -3.58 5.03 0.59
C ILE A 60 -3.23 3.99 1.67
N ALA A 61 -3.58 2.72 1.46
CA ALA A 61 -3.25 1.65 2.40
C ALA A 61 -1.73 1.53 2.63
N HIS A 62 -0.94 1.66 1.56
CA HIS A 62 0.51 1.67 1.65
C HIS A 62 1.05 2.85 2.46
N VAL A 63 0.57 4.07 2.18
CA VAL A 63 0.96 5.28 2.93
C VAL A 63 0.60 5.17 4.42
N LEU A 64 -0.53 4.54 4.75
CA LEU A 64 -0.90 4.29 6.14
C LEU A 64 0.01 3.26 6.82
N ALA A 65 0.42 2.20 6.10
CA ALA A 65 1.39 1.24 6.61
C ALA A 65 2.74 1.92 6.89
N ASP A 66 3.20 2.78 5.98
CA ASP A 66 4.41 3.59 6.15
C ASP A 66 4.32 4.55 7.33
N LEU A 67 3.17 5.22 7.51
CA LEU A 67 2.92 6.09 8.66
C LEU A 67 3.07 5.32 9.97
N ILE A 68 2.41 4.17 10.10
CA ILE A 68 2.46 3.39 11.33
C ILE A 68 3.87 2.84 11.58
N ALA A 69 4.53 2.32 10.53
CA ALA A 69 5.90 1.83 10.64
C ALA A 69 6.90 2.94 11.04
N ALA A 70 6.78 4.13 10.44
CA ALA A 70 7.64 5.27 10.74
C ALA A 70 7.36 5.90 12.12
N LEU A 71 6.13 5.80 12.64
CA LEU A 71 5.81 6.23 14.01
C LEU A 71 6.36 5.27 15.06
N LEU A 72 6.38 3.97 14.76
CA LEU A 72 6.92 2.94 15.65
C LEU A 72 8.46 2.93 15.67
N ASP A 73 9.11 3.29 14.56
CA ASP A 73 10.56 3.51 14.52
C ASP A 73 10.93 4.93 14.99
N SER A 74 11.54 5.03 16.17
CA SER A 74 11.94 6.31 16.78
C SER A 74 12.88 7.16 15.91
N THR A 75 13.62 6.54 14.99
CA THR A 75 14.56 7.21 14.10
C THR A 75 13.91 7.77 12.84
N MET A 76 12.79 7.20 12.43
CA MET A 76 12.04 7.61 11.23
C MET A 76 10.93 8.63 11.53
N ARG A 77 10.58 8.83 12.81
CA ARG A 77 9.59 9.83 13.26
C ARG A 77 9.78 11.24 12.67
N PRO A 78 11.00 11.80 12.56
CA PRO A 78 11.18 13.12 11.97
C PRO A 78 10.84 13.15 10.47
N ALA A 79 11.00 12.02 9.78
CA ALA A 79 10.70 11.87 8.36
C ALA A 79 9.24 11.48 8.08
N THR A 80 8.47 11.05 9.10
CA THR A 80 7.09 10.55 8.95
C THR A 80 6.19 11.50 8.15
N PHE A 81 6.23 12.81 8.45
CA PHE A 81 5.43 13.79 7.70
C PHE A 81 5.82 13.85 6.22
N GLY A 82 7.13 13.81 5.93
CA GLY A 82 7.63 13.78 4.56
C GLY A 82 7.22 12.51 3.81
N ILE A 83 7.23 11.36 4.49
CA ILE A 83 6.79 10.07 3.94
C ILE A 83 5.30 10.12 3.60
N VAL A 84 4.44 10.61 4.50
CA VAL A 84 3.00 10.70 4.25
C VAL A 84 2.70 11.65 3.10
N ILE A 85 3.22 12.89 3.14
CA ILE A 85 2.95 13.88 2.09
C ILE A 85 3.54 13.43 0.74
N GLY A 86 4.76 12.89 0.77
CA GLY A 86 5.44 12.36 -0.41
C GLY A 86 4.74 11.14 -1.02
N GLY A 87 4.12 10.29 -0.19
CA GLY A 87 3.35 9.13 -0.64
C GLY A 87 1.96 9.50 -1.17
N LEU A 88 1.32 10.53 -0.62
CA LEU A 88 0.01 11.01 -1.10
C LEU A 88 0.11 11.80 -2.41
N LEU A 89 1.21 12.52 -2.64
CA LEU A 89 1.35 13.43 -3.78
C LEU A 89 1.21 12.72 -5.14
N PRO A 90 1.85 11.56 -5.41
CA PRO A 90 1.66 10.82 -6.66
C PRO A 90 0.23 10.29 -6.86
N LEU A 91 -0.51 10.02 -5.78
CA LEU A 91 -1.88 9.49 -5.88
C LEU A 91 -2.84 10.49 -6.56
N LEU A 92 -2.55 11.79 -6.46
CA LEU A 92 -3.30 12.84 -7.17
C LEU A 92 -3.17 12.72 -8.70
N LEU A 93 -2.10 12.09 -9.19
CA LEU A 93 -1.84 11.91 -10.61
C LEU A 93 -2.49 10.64 -11.19
N VAL A 94 -2.95 9.71 -10.34
CA VAL A 94 -3.58 8.45 -10.78
C VAL A 94 -4.70 8.65 -11.82
N PRO A 95 -5.69 9.56 -11.65
CA PRO A 95 -6.73 9.76 -12.66
C PRO A 95 -6.20 10.32 -13.99
N PHE A 96 -5.07 11.03 -13.97
CA PHE A 96 -4.42 11.52 -15.19
C PHE A 96 -3.61 10.41 -15.88
N LEU A 97 -2.87 9.63 -15.09
CA LEU A 97 -2.09 8.48 -15.57
C LEU A 97 -2.97 7.43 -16.22
N GLU A 98 -4.17 7.19 -15.70
CA GLU A 98 -5.16 6.29 -16.33
C GLU A 98 -5.46 6.72 -17.77
N ARG A 99 -5.73 8.00 -18.00
CA ARG A 99 -6.05 8.54 -19.32
C ARG A 99 -4.88 8.52 -20.31
N VAL A 100 -3.64 8.63 -19.82
CA VAL A 100 -2.44 8.74 -20.65
C VAL A 100 -1.82 7.37 -20.96
N VAL A 101 -1.73 6.49 -19.96
CA VAL A 101 -1.02 5.21 -20.04
C VAL A 101 -1.94 4.08 -20.51
N ILE A 102 -3.22 4.08 -20.11
CA ILE A 102 -4.15 2.98 -20.37
C ILE A 102 -4.93 3.25 -21.66
N LYS A 103 -4.21 3.40 -22.78
CA LYS A 103 -4.79 3.43 -24.13
C LYS A 103 -5.02 2.03 -24.72
N SER A 104 -4.61 0.96 -24.04
CA SER A 104 -4.70 -0.41 -24.57
C SER A 104 -6.02 -1.07 -24.19
N LYS A 105 -6.66 -1.74 -25.16
CA LYS A 105 -7.98 -2.41 -25.06
C LYS A 105 -8.09 -3.55 -24.04
N HIS A 106 -7.04 -3.83 -23.26
CA HIS A 106 -7.04 -4.86 -22.23
C HIS A 106 -7.20 -4.20 -20.86
N HIS A 107 -8.43 -4.20 -20.35
CA HIS A 107 -8.72 -3.80 -18.97
C HIS A 107 -8.11 -4.86 -18.05
N VAL A 108 -7.05 -4.51 -17.31
CA VAL A 108 -6.55 -5.40 -16.26
C VAL A 108 -7.55 -5.33 -15.13
N VAL A 109 -8.26 -6.42 -14.89
CA VAL A 109 -9.24 -6.53 -13.80
C VAL A 109 -8.46 -6.52 -12.49
N ILE A 110 -8.31 -5.33 -11.91
CA ILE A 110 -7.76 -5.12 -10.57
C ILE A 110 -8.94 -4.65 -9.73
N GLY A 111 -9.50 -5.57 -8.95
CA GLY A 111 -10.75 -5.33 -8.24
C GLY A 111 -10.97 -6.36 -7.14
N ASP A 112 -11.98 -6.09 -6.33
CA ASP A 112 -12.46 -7.04 -5.34
C ASP A 112 -12.99 -8.30 -6.04
N HIS A 113 -13.04 -9.44 -5.36
CA HIS A 113 -13.59 -10.68 -5.91
C HIS A 113 -14.99 -10.47 -6.53
N GLU A 114 -15.79 -9.57 -5.95
CA GLU A 114 -17.09 -9.14 -6.47
C GLU A 114 -17.03 -8.49 -7.87
N ASP A 115 -16.01 -7.68 -8.15
CA ASP A 115 -15.86 -7.03 -9.47
C ASP A 115 -15.40 -8.03 -10.51
N VAL A 116 -14.45 -8.89 -10.14
CA VAL A 116 -13.93 -9.94 -11.02
C VAL A 116 -15.07 -10.87 -11.42
N GLU A 117 -15.91 -11.28 -10.48
CA GLU A 117 -17.06 -12.14 -10.75
C GLU A 117 -18.09 -11.44 -11.65
N LYS A 118 -18.39 -10.16 -11.40
CA LYS A 118 -19.36 -9.39 -12.19
C LYS A 118 -18.86 -9.18 -13.63
N ASP A 119 -17.58 -8.88 -13.81
CA ASP A 119 -16.96 -8.69 -15.12
C ASP A 119 -16.95 -10.01 -15.91
N LEU A 120 -16.55 -11.12 -15.27
CA LEU A 120 -16.58 -12.47 -15.85
C LEU A 120 -18.00 -12.92 -16.22
N LYS A 121 -19.03 -12.58 -15.44
CA LYS A 121 -20.43 -12.89 -15.76
C LYS A 121 -20.97 -12.02 -16.90
N SER A 122 -20.55 -10.76 -17.00
CA SER A 122 -20.98 -9.85 -18.07
C SER A 122 -20.49 -10.32 -19.45
N HIS A 123 -19.31 -10.94 -19.52
CA HIS A 123 -18.77 -11.54 -20.73
C HIS A 123 -19.45 -12.86 -21.12
N ARG A 124 -20.03 -13.59 -20.15
CA ARG A 124 -20.68 -14.89 -20.38
C ARG A 124 -22.10 -14.80 -20.95
N HIS A 125 -22.67 -13.59 -21.02
CA HIS A 125 -24.05 -13.36 -21.51
C HIS A 125 -24.12 -12.93 -22.98
N LYS A 126 -22.99 -12.93 -23.71
CA LYS A 126 -22.92 -12.54 -25.12
C LYS A 126 -22.75 -13.70 -26.11
N ASP A 127 -22.75 -14.93 -25.63
CA ASP A 127 -22.71 -16.16 -26.45
C ASP A 127 -24.02 -16.95 -26.33
#